data_AF-A0A7R9KI34-F1
#
_entry.id   AF-A0A7R9KI34-F1
#
_cell.length_a   1.000
_cell.length_b   1.000
_cell.length_c   1.000
_cell.angle_alpha   90.00
_cell.angle_beta   90.00
_cell.angle_gamma   90.00
#
_symmetry.space_group_name_H-M   'P 1'
#
loop_
_entity.id
_entity.type
_entity.pdbx_description
1 polymer ?
#
loop_
_entity_poly.entity_id
_entity_poly.type
_entity_poly.pdbx_seq_one_letter_code
_entity_poly.pdbx_strand_id
1 'polypeptide(L)'
;MESYARPLPKNCIRFDNFMRKDIHLKFEIPVPLRDRPGKLIYFSLGSMGAADVDNMKRLVNILSKSKHRFIVSKGPLYDEYSLADNMWGEGSVPQIQVLPLVDLVLTHGGNNTVTESFYFGKPMIVMPLFGDQYDNAQRVEDKGFGIRLDAYKCSEEELLNAIENLLNDTENYEKLQQISQRIQSDNSIAKLPEIIGDFALIIIISFVVTYDSNVWQRGITPADINEKCLRLCADYLGGVWLKLTTDDIDIKIISGGFTNQLYYCGLNEDTRRSVGVGDEPQEVTIKLYQNKYFNNSGDEENERLSDTIIAQITSDRHLGPKIYGLFQSGQIMKYYRQKKWSYDDKDNVELVDKLAKILAAIHCLEVPIKRNPKWIFRYCDHFYNLAKDRFDLNSMFNEYNLETLKAHVIYREMQWIERLVTEESDFDITFAHNDMSASNIMVTETDGIVVCDYEYSCIGYRGYDFGTFFLWWGRNADELRKPHVFPDDPSIRPLVDAYIRESIKLNGIQWSTDPRNSVQSLLREIKVFTLVSYLFYALYYLSFNEWKSNLPFDKKISMKNEFSELENTGLKTDNKCRDVNYLHVLDPQMNC
;
A
#
# COMPACT_ATOMS: atom_id res chain seq x y z
N MET A 1 -46.16 -1.06 -15.26
CA MET A 1 -45.74 -1.78 -14.03
C MET A 1 -45.44 -0.71 -13.00
N GLU A 2 -45.91 -0.86 -11.77
CA GLU A 2 -45.50 0.01 -10.68
C GLU A 2 -44.05 -0.30 -10.29
N SER A 3 -43.29 0.71 -9.89
CA SER A 3 -41.88 0.53 -9.54
C SER A 3 -41.75 -0.10 -8.15
N TYR A 4 -41.28 -1.36 -8.09
CA TYR A 4 -40.84 -2.04 -6.86
C TYR A 4 -39.56 -1.42 -6.23
N ALA A 5 -39.30 -0.13 -6.50
CA ALA A 5 -38.22 0.62 -5.89
C ALA A 5 -38.60 0.92 -4.43
N ARG A 6 -38.17 0.05 -3.50
CA ARG A 6 -38.15 0.38 -2.08
C ARG A 6 -37.40 1.72 -1.92
N PRO A 7 -37.97 2.73 -1.24
CA PRO A 7 -37.19 3.90 -0.87
C PRO A 7 -36.06 3.44 0.05
N LEU A 8 -34.86 4.03 -0.14
CA LEU A 8 -33.71 3.72 0.70
C LEU A 8 -34.02 4.03 2.17
N PRO A 9 -33.44 3.27 3.12
CA PRO A 9 -33.51 3.61 4.54
C PRO A 9 -33.05 5.05 4.79
N LYS A 10 -33.62 5.74 5.78
CA LYS A 10 -33.36 7.16 6.07
C LYS A 10 -31.89 7.48 6.38
N ASN A 11 -31.10 6.46 6.71
CA ASN A 11 -29.67 6.51 7.02
C ASN A 11 -28.77 6.08 5.85
N CYS A 12 -29.32 5.75 4.68
CA CYS A 12 -28.56 5.33 3.50
C CYS A 12 -28.43 6.49 2.50
N ILE A 13 -27.20 6.97 2.28
CA ILE A 13 -26.88 7.94 1.24
C ILE A 13 -26.53 7.18 -0.04
N ARG A 14 -27.19 7.53 -1.15
CA ARG A 14 -26.87 7.01 -2.49
C ARG A 14 -25.94 7.99 -3.21
N PHE A 15 -24.88 7.44 -3.77
CA PHE A 15 -24.05 8.06 -4.80
C PHE A 15 -24.41 7.40 -6.13
N ASP A 16 -24.72 8.16 -7.19
CA ASP A 16 -24.99 7.58 -8.51
C ASP A 16 -23.72 7.33 -9.35
N ASN A 17 -22.55 7.82 -8.91
CA ASN A 17 -21.25 7.39 -9.38
C ASN A 17 -20.15 7.57 -8.33
N PHE A 18 -19.02 6.88 -8.55
CA PHE A 18 -17.75 7.12 -7.87
C PHE A 18 -16.61 7.14 -8.91
N MET A 19 -16.63 8.13 -9.80
CA MET A 19 -15.70 8.18 -10.93
C MET A 19 -14.26 8.49 -10.51
N ARG A 20 -13.33 7.64 -10.95
CA ARG A 20 -11.88 7.87 -10.87
C ARG A 20 -11.48 9.04 -11.78
N LYS A 21 -10.65 9.95 -11.27
CA LYS A 21 -10.19 11.16 -11.99
C LYS A 21 -8.69 11.07 -12.33
N ASP A 22 -8.36 10.33 -13.39
CA ASP A 22 -7.01 10.36 -13.98
C ASP A 22 -6.78 11.66 -14.77
N ILE A 23 -6.38 12.73 -14.06
CA ILE A 23 -6.35 14.11 -14.59
C ILE A 23 -5.24 14.35 -15.62
N HIS A 24 -4.25 13.46 -15.70
CA HIS A 24 -3.01 13.67 -16.45
C HIS A 24 -2.81 12.75 -17.66
N LEU A 25 -3.62 11.69 -17.79
CA LEU A 25 -3.52 10.75 -18.91
C LEU A 25 -4.44 11.18 -20.07
N LYS A 26 -3.85 11.31 -21.27
CA LYS A 26 -4.56 11.34 -22.55
C LYS A 26 -4.30 10.05 -23.29
N PHE A 27 -5.35 9.37 -23.73
CA PHE A 27 -5.24 8.24 -24.64
C PHE A 27 -5.61 8.70 -26.06
N GLU A 28 -4.77 8.37 -27.04
CA GLU A 28 -5.13 8.47 -28.46
C GLU A 28 -5.30 7.06 -29.02
N ILE A 29 -6.25 6.90 -29.96
CA ILE A 29 -6.44 5.61 -30.65
C ILE A 29 -5.10 5.18 -31.32
N PRO A 30 -4.63 3.94 -31.13
CA PRO A 30 -3.38 3.46 -31.73
C PRO A 30 -3.41 3.52 -33.26
N VAL A 31 -2.28 3.85 -33.90
CA VAL A 31 -2.15 3.93 -35.37
C VAL A 31 -2.65 2.66 -36.09
N PRO A 32 -2.36 1.42 -35.64
CA PRO A 32 -2.89 0.20 -36.27
C PRO A 32 -4.41 0.09 -36.31
N LEU A 33 -5.12 0.89 -35.50
CA LEU A 33 -6.58 0.96 -35.46
C LEU A 33 -7.16 2.20 -36.14
N ARG A 34 -6.48 3.36 -36.13
CA ARG A 34 -7.04 4.67 -36.59
C ARG A 34 -7.75 4.56 -37.94
N ASP A 35 -7.03 4.08 -38.95
CA ASP A 35 -7.46 4.11 -40.35
C ASP A 35 -8.23 2.85 -40.78
N ARG A 36 -8.40 1.87 -39.88
CA ARG A 36 -9.21 0.68 -40.14
C ARG A 36 -10.71 1.00 -40.04
N PRO A 37 -11.56 0.43 -40.92
CA PRO A 37 -13.01 0.60 -40.83
C PRO A 37 -13.59 -0.12 -39.60
N GLY A 38 -14.84 0.21 -39.29
CA GLY A 38 -15.62 -0.46 -38.23
C GLY A 38 -15.64 0.27 -36.90
N LYS A 39 -16.58 -0.13 -36.06
CA LYS A 39 -16.78 0.35 -34.68
C LYS A 39 -15.57 0.02 -33.80
N LEU A 40 -15.32 0.81 -32.77
CA LEU A 40 -14.23 0.63 -31.82
C LEU A 40 -14.78 0.04 -30.52
N ILE A 41 -14.18 -1.04 -30.03
CA ILE A 41 -14.70 -1.85 -28.93
C ILE A 41 -13.61 -1.98 -27.87
N TYR A 42 -13.96 -1.79 -26.59
CA TYR A 42 -13.05 -2.07 -25.48
C TYR A 42 -13.29 -3.48 -24.94
N PHE A 43 -12.23 -4.26 -24.71
CA PHE A 43 -12.32 -5.61 -24.15
C PHE A 43 -11.45 -5.73 -22.89
N SER A 44 -12.04 -6.07 -21.75
CA SER A 44 -11.35 -6.20 -20.46
C SER A 44 -12.03 -7.16 -19.48
N LEU A 45 -11.40 -8.31 -19.25
CA LEU A 45 -11.80 -9.23 -18.18
C LEU A 45 -11.19 -8.87 -16.80
N GLY A 46 -10.62 -7.67 -16.66
CA GLY A 46 -9.91 -7.24 -15.45
C GLY A 46 -8.60 -8.01 -15.23
N SER A 47 -7.78 -7.57 -14.27
CA SER A 47 -6.44 -8.15 -14.06
C SER A 47 -6.46 -9.66 -13.75
N MET A 48 -7.50 -10.16 -13.07
CA MET A 48 -7.61 -11.58 -12.70
C MET A 48 -8.24 -12.43 -13.82
N GLY A 49 -9.27 -11.92 -14.51
CA GLY A 49 -9.85 -12.64 -15.65
C GLY A 49 -8.93 -12.69 -16.87
N ALA A 50 -8.12 -11.66 -17.08
CA ALA A 50 -7.08 -11.64 -18.12
C ALA A 50 -5.79 -12.37 -17.73
N ALA A 51 -5.70 -12.95 -16.53
CA ALA A 51 -4.65 -13.91 -16.18
C ALA A 51 -4.97 -15.34 -16.70
N ASP A 52 -6.23 -15.61 -17.08
CA ASP A 52 -6.59 -16.82 -17.82
C ASP A 52 -6.21 -16.66 -19.30
N VAL A 53 -4.95 -16.98 -19.58
CA VAL A 53 -4.33 -16.86 -20.90
C VAL A 53 -5.07 -17.70 -21.96
N ASP A 54 -5.59 -18.87 -21.62
CA ASP A 54 -6.25 -19.74 -22.61
C ASP A 54 -7.67 -19.26 -22.94
N ASN A 55 -8.41 -18.74 -21.96
CA ASN A 55 -9.69 -18.08 -22.21
C ASN A 55 -9.49 -16.77 -23.01
N MET A 56 -8.45 -15.98 -22.69
CA MET A 56 -8.10 -14.78 -23.47
C MET A 56 -7.70 -15.13 -24.91
N LYS A 57 -6.91 -16.20 -25.13
CA LYS A 57 -6.58 -16.71 -26.48
C LYS A 57 -7.84 -17.12 -27.24
N ARG A 58 -8.77 -17.86 -26.62
CA ARG A 58 -10.05 -18.26 -27.22
C ARG A 58 -10.89 -17.04 -27.64
N LEU A 59 -11.08 -16.08 -26.74
CA LEU A 59 -11.91 -14.89 -27.00
C LEU A 59 -11.28 -13.98 -28.06
N VAL A 60 -9.97 -13.73 -28.02
CA VAL A 60 -9.25 -12.98 -29.07
C VAL A 60 -9.35 -13.67 -30.43
N ASN A 61 -9.28 -15.01 -30.49
CA ASN A 61 -9.46 -15.75 -31.73
C ASN A 61 -10.88 -15.57 -32.32
N ILE A 62 -11.93 -15.57 -31.48
CA ILE A 62 -13.31 -15.28 -31.93
C ILE A 62 -13.42 -13.83 -32.44
N LEU A 63 -12.95 -12.86 -31.65
CA LEU A 63 -13.04 -11.44 -31.96
C LEU A 63 -12.19 -11.03 -33.19
N SER A 64 -11.17 -11.82 -33.55
CA SER A 64 -10.38 -11.61 -34.78
C SER A 64 -11.19 -11.68 -36.07
N LYS A 65 -12.35 -12.35 -36.03
CA LYS A 65 -13.27 -12.54 -37.17
C LYS A 65 -14.29 -11.41 -37.31
N SER A 66 -14.36 -10.49 -36.34
CA SER A 66 -15.26 -9.34 -36.41
C SER A 66 -14.73 -8.25 -37.35
N LYS A 67 -15.63 -7.57 -38.06
CA LYS A 67 -15.34 -6.37 -38.88
C LYS A 67 -15.00 -5.12 -38.05
N HIS A 68 -14.81 -5.26 -36.74
CA HIS A 68 -14.64 -4.18 -35.77
C HIS A 68 -13.26 -4.19 -35.14
N ARG A 69 -12.93 -3.07 -34.49
CA ARG A 69 -11.60 -2.76 -33.96
C ARG A 69 -11.61 -2.91 -32.44
N PHE A 70 -10.60 -3.57 -31.86
CA PHE A 70 -10.56 -3.83 -30.42
C PHE A 70 -9.38 -3.16 -29.72
N ILE A 71 -9.66 -2.49 -28.61
CA ILE A 71 -8.67 -2.12 -27.59
C ILE A 71 -8.77 -3.15 -26.47
N VAL A 72 -7.71 -3.93 -26.26
CA VAL A 72 -7.69 -5.07 -25.33
C VAL A 72 -6.85 -4.75 -24.11
N SER A 73 -7.43 -4.85 -22.91
CA SER A 73 -6.65 -4.90 -21.66
C SER A 73 -6.16 -6.33 -21.45
N LYS A 74 -4.87 -6.58 -21.67
CA LYS A 74 -4.30 -7.92 -21.81
C LYS A 74 -3.94 -8.63 -20.48
N GLY A 75 -3.96 -7.91 -19.36
CA GLY A 75 -3.70 -8.49 -18.03
C GLY A 75 -2.21 -8.68 -17.70
N PRO A 76 -1.90 -9.38 -16.59
CA PRO A 76 -0.54 -9.50 -16.06
C PRO A 76 0.36 -10.46 -16.86
N LEU A 77 -0.21 -11.28 -17.75
CA LEU A 77 0.48 -12.26 -18.60
C LEU A 77 0.30 -11.91 -20.10
N TYR A 78 0.46 -10.63 -20.42
CA TYR A 78 0.13 -10.09 -21.74
C TYR A 78 1.12 -10.49 -22.85
N ASP A 79 2.28 -11.01 -22.50
CA ASP A 79 3.33 -11.51 -23.40
C ASP A 79 3.06 -12.96 -23.87
N GLU A 80 2.26 -13.73 -23.14
CA GLU A 80 1.90 -15.13 -23.44
C GLU A 80 0.98 -15.32 -24.67
N TYR A 81 0.53 -14.22 -25.32
CA TYR A 81 -0.29 -14.29 -26.53
C TYR A 81 -0.22 -13.05 -27.44
N SER A 82 -0.26 -13.28 -28.75
CA SER A 82 -0.42 -12.25 -29.78
C SER A 82 -1.87 -11.81 -29.92
N LEU A 83 -2.09 -10.54 -30.28
CA LEU A 83 -3.39 -10.04 -30.75
C LEU A 83 -3.49 -10.12 -32.28
N ALA A 84 -4.71 -10.14 -32.80
CA ALA A 84 -4.98 -10.12 -34.24
C ALA A 84 -4.92 -8.70 -34.83
N ASP A 85 -4.78 -8.61 -36.16
CA ASP A 85 -4.65 -7.37 -36.94
C ASP A 85 -5.73 -6.30 -36.68
N ASN A 86 -6.95 -6.71 -36.30
CA ASN A 86 -8.04 -5.78 -35.97
C ASN A 86 -7.97 -5.26 -34.51
N MET A 87 -6.87 -5.48 -33.80
CA MET A 87 -6.75 -5.18 -32.37
C MET A 87 -5.44 -4.45 -32.02
N TRP A 88 -5.46 -3.78 -30.87
CA TRP A 88 -4.26 -3.34 -30.14
C TRP A 88 -4.52 -3.52 -28.65
N GLY A 89 -3.48 -3.70 -27.84
CA GLY A 89 -3.64 -3.86 -26.40
C GLY A 89 -2.34 -4.06 -25.65
N GLU A 90 -2.35 -3.66 -24.39
CA GLU A 90 -1.24 -3.70 -23.44
C GLU A 90 -1.69 -4.41 -22.15
N GLY A 91 -0.76 -4.81 -21.28
CA GLY A 91 -1.10 -5.48 -20.02
C GLY A 91 -2.07 -4.69 -19.12
N SER A 92 -1.99 -3.36 -19.15
CA SER A 92 -2.98 -2.45 -18.57
C SER A 92 -3.29 -1.33 -19.55
N VAL A 93 -4.56 -0.94 -19.65
CA VAL A 93 -5.04 0.10 -20.56
C VAL A 93 -5.78 1.18 -19.75
N PRO A 94 -5.59 2.49 -20.02
CA PRO A 94 -6.23 3.58 -19.28
C PRO A 94 -7.75 3.64 -19.57
N GLN A 95 -8.52 2.85 -18.82
CA GLN A 95 -9.94 2.59 -19.04
C GLN A 95 -10.79 3.87 -19.06
N ILE A 96 -10.55 4.82 -18.15
CA ILE A 96 -11.28 6.10 -18.06
C ILE A 96 -11.13 6.94 -19.35
N GLN A 97 -9.98 6.88 -20.01
CA GLN A 97 -9.66 7.60 -21.24
C GLN A 97 -10.14 6.86 -22.50
N VAL A 98 -10.22 5.52 -22.45
CA VAL A 98 -10.68 4.68 -23.56
C VAL A 98 -12.21 4.63 -23.64
N LEU A 99 -12.91 4.54 -22.51
CA LEU A 99 -14.38 4.41 -22.48
C LEU A 99 -15.13 5.51 -23.26
N PRO A 100 -14.77 6.81 -23.21
CA PRO A 100 -15.37 7.84 -24.06
C PRO A 100 -15.31 7.54 -25.57
N LEU A 101 -14.22 6.91 -26.02
CA LEU A 101 -13.85 6.75 -27.43
C LEU A 101 -14.47 5.51 -28.11
N VAL A 102 -14.92 4.52 -27.33
CA VAL A 102 -15.46 3.25 -27.85
C VAL A 102 -16.96 3.28 -28.02
N ASP A 103 -17.47 2.44 -28.92
CA ASP A 103 -18.89 2.24 -29.19
C ASP A 103 -19.52 1.14 -28.31
N LEU A 104 -18.73 0.15 -27.86
CA LEU A 104 -19.16 -1.02 -27.08
C LEU A 104 -18.08 -1.47 -26.09
N VAL A 105 -18.48 -2.07 -24.97
CA VAL A 105 -17.60 -2.64 -23.95
C VAL A 105 -17.87 -4.14 -23.77
N LEU A 106 -16.84 -4.98 -23.89
CA LEU A 106 -16.84 -6.38 -23.47
C LEU A 106 -16.13 -6.47 -22.12
N THR A 107 -16.85 -6.87 -21.08
CA THR A 107 -16.37 -6.82 -19.69
C THR A 107 -16.72 -8.06 -18.89
N HIS A 108 -15.87 -8.42 -17.93
CA HIS A 108 -16.19 -9.40 -16.89
C HIS A 108 -17.30 -8.94 -15.91
N GLY A 109 -17.68 -7.64 -15.90
CA GLY A 109 -18.79 -7.15 -15.08
C GLY A 109 -18.43 -6.67 -13.67
N GLY A 110 -17.15 -6.45 -13.36
CA GLY A 110 -16.72 -5.82 -12.10
C GLY A 110 -17.23 -4.38 -11.96
N ASN A 111 -17.64 -3.99 -10.74
CA ASN A 111 -18.37 -2.75 -10.45
C ASN A 111 -17.78 -1.48 -11.09
N ASN A 112 -16.46 -1.30 -11.08
CA ASN A 112 -15.81 -0.12 -11.65
C ASN A 112 -16.11 0.00 -13.16
N THR A 113 -15.85 -1.04 -13.95
CA THR A 113 -16.07 -1.00 -15.40
C THR A 113 -17.56 -0.88 -15.75
N VAL A 114 -18.46 -1.48 -14.96
CA VAL A 114 -19.92 -1.34 -15.13
C VAL A 114 -20.37 0.10 -14.84
N THR A 115 -19.95 0.68 -13.71
CA THR A 115 -20.28 2.06 -13.30
C THR A 115 -19.72 3.09 -14.28
N GLU A 116 -18.47 2.92 -14.71
CA GLU A 116 -17.81 3.80 -15.68
C GLU A 116 -18.45 3.69 -17.06
N SER A 117 -18.89 2.50 -17.49
CA SER A 117 -19.64 2.31 -18.74
C SER A 117 -21.01 3.01 -18.69
N PHE A 118 -21.74 2.94 -17.56
CA PHE A 118 -22.97 3.72 -17.37
C PHE A 118 -22.71 5.23 -17.36
N TYR A 119 -21.63 5.69 -16.70
CA TYR A 119 -21.25 7.10 -16.66
C TYR A 119 -21.00 7.67 -18.07
N PHE A 120 -20.38 6.88 -18.97
CA PHE A 120 -20.15 7.26 -20.37
C PHE A 120 -21.26 6.80 -21.34
N GLY A 121 -22.35 6.20 -20.85
CA GLY A 121 -23.49 5.76 -21.65
C GLY A 121 -23.16 4.69 -22.71
N LYS A 122 -22.31 3.72 -22.35
CA LYS A 122 -21.79 2.70 -23.26
C LYS A 122 -22.47 1.33 -23.07
N PRO A 123 -22.91 0.66 -24.16
CA PRO A 123 -23.45 -0.69 -24.07
C PRO A 123 -22.40 -1.70 -23.62
N MET A 124 -22.87 -2.80 -23.02
CA MET A 124 -22.01 -3.85 -22.47
C MET A 124 -22.39 -5.25 -22.94
N ILE A 125 -21.39 -6.06 -23.27
CA ILE A 125 -21.47 -7.51 -23.20
C ILE A 125 -20.78 -7.92 -21.91
N VAL A 126 -21.52 -8.58 -21.01
CA VAL A 126 -21.02 -8.96 -19.68
C VAL A 126 -20.76 -10.47 -19.64
N MET A 127 -19.51 -10.83 -19.34
CA MET A 127 -18.96 -12.18 -19.40
C MET A 127 -18.44 -12.57 -18.00
N PRO A 128 -19.34 -12.79 -17.01
CA PRO A 128 -18.97 -12.91 -15.61
C PRO A 128 -18.16 -14.18 -15.31
N LEU A 129 -17.23 -14.05 -14.36
CA LEU A 129 -16.27 -15.10 -13.99
C LEU A 129 -16.48 -15.55 -12.54
N PHE A 130 -16.59 -14.62 -11.60
CA PHE A 130 -16.68 -14.90 -10.16
C PHE A 130 -17.39 -13.77 -9.38
N GLY A 131 -17.96 -14.08 -8.22
CA GLY A 131 -18.51 -13.09 -7.28
C GLY A 131 -19.68 -12.26 -7.83
N ASP A 132 -19.69 -10.98 -7.46
CA ASP A 132 -20.71 -9.96 -7.77
C ASP A 132 -20.96 -9.75 -9.28
N GLN A 133 -19.98 -10.12 -10.10
CA GLN A 133 -20.05 -10.06 -11.57
C GLN A 133 -21.30 -10.75 -12.14
N TYR A 134 -21.73 -11.87 -11.54
CA TYR A 134 -22.91 -12.60 -12.01
C TYR A 134 -24.21 -11.81 -11.79
N ASP A 135 -24.34 -11.14 -10.64
CA ASP A 135 -25.49 -10.27 -10.35
C ASP A 135 -25.45 -9.01 -11.20
N ASN A 136 -24.26 -8.42 -11.40
CA ASN A 136 -24.08 -7.27 -12.29
C ASN A 136 -24.45 -7.61 -13.74
N ALA A 137 -24.02 -8.78 -14.25
CA ALA A 137 -24.39 -9.26 -15.57
C ALA A 137 -25.91 -9.42 -15.72
N GLN A 138 -26.58 -10.05 -14.74
CA GLN A 138 -28.04 -10.20 -14.77
C GLN A 138 -28.75 -8.85 -14.67
N ARG A 139 -28.29 -7.93 -13.82
CA ARG A 139 -28.86 -6.58 -13.69
C ARG A 139 -28.67 -5.72 -14.95
N VAL A 140 -27.59 -5.92 -15.72
CA VAL A 140 -27.40 -5.26 -17.02
C VAL A 140 -28.37 -5.80 -18.06
N GLU A 141 -28.60 -7.12 -18.09
CA GLU A 141 -29.52 -7.79 -19.01
C GLU A 141 -31.01 -7.52 -18.68
N ASP A 142 -31.43 -7.71 -17.43
CA ASP A 142 -32.80 -7.49 -16.92
C ASP A 142 -33.32 -6.05 -17.12
N LYS A 143 -32.41 -5.10 -17.38
CA LYS A 143 -32.73 -3.69 -17.64
C LYS A 143 -32.58 -3.29 -19.11
N GLY A 144 -32.15 -4.22 -19.97
CA GLY A 144 -31.91 -3.96 -21.40
C GLY A 144 -30.75 -2.99 -21.64
N PHE A 145 -29.73 -3.03 -20.78
CA PHE A 145 -28.53 -2.20 -20.88
C PHE A 145 -27.37 -2.91 -21.58
N GLY A 146 -27.46 -4.24 -21.76
CA GLY A 146 -26.45 -5.07 -22.37
C GLY A 146 -26.89 -6.53 -22.47
N ILE A 147 -25.98 -7.41 -22.87
CA ILE A 147 -26.21 -8.86 -23.03
C ILE A 147 -25.29 -9.63 -22.08
N ARG A 148 -25.79 -10.66 -21.41
CA ARG A 148 -24.97 -11.60 -20.62
C ARG A 148 -24.54 -12.78 -21.50
N LEU A 149 -23.26 -13.16 -21.43
CA LEU A 149 -22.74 -14.38 -22.06
C LEU A 149 -21.91 -15.20 -21.07
N ASP A 150 -21.89 -16.53 -21.22
CA ASP A 150 -20.96 -17.38 -20.48
C ASP A 150 -19.55 -17.20 -21.04
N ALA A 151 -18.62 -16.68 -20.21
CA ALA A 151 -17.27 -16.34 -20.64
C ALA A 151 -16.52 -17.51 -21.29
N TYR A 152 -16.75 -18.74 -20.82
CA TYR A 152 -16.05 -19.96 -21.22
C TYR A 152 -16.81 -20.75 -22.29
N LYS A 153 -18.16 -20.71 -22.25
CA LYS A 153 -19.02 -21.55 -23.10
C LYS A 153 -19.62 -20.83 -24.31
N CYS A 154 -19.61 -19.49 -24.37
CA CYS A 154 -20.19 -18.79 -25.52
C CYS A 154 -19.50 -19.23 -26.82
N SER A 155 -20.31 -19.48 -27.84
CA SER A 155 -19.86 -19.76 -29.19
C SER A 155 -19.37 -18.50 -29.91
N GLU A 156 -18.70 -18.74 -31.03
CA GLU A 156 -18.30 -17.69 -31.97
C GLU A 156 -19.49 -16.90 -32.51
N GLU A 157 -20.59 -17.59 -32.84
CA GLU A 157 -21.81 -16.98 -33.36
C GLU A 157 -22.52 -16.12 -32.31
N GLU A 158 -22.67 -16.62 -31.07
CA GLU A 158 -23.31 -15.85 -29.99
C GLU A 158 -22.55 -14.55 -29.68
N LEU A 159 -21.22 -14.60 -29.57
CA LEU A 159 -20.42 -13.41 -29.24
C LEU A 159 -20.40 -12.39 -30.40
N LEU A 160 -20.27 -12.85 -31.65
CA LEU A 160 -20.28 -11.95 -32.81
C LEU A 160 -21.67 -11.35 -33.06
N ASN A 161 -22.75 -12.13 -32.92
CA ASN A 161 -24.11 -11.62 -33.03
C ASN A 161 -24.47 -10.66 -31.88
N ALA A 162 -24.02 -10.92 -30.65
CA ALA A 162 -24.23 -9.99 -29.52
C ALA A 162 -23.57 -8.62 -29.76
N ILE A 163 -22.37 -8.60 -30.38
CA ILE A 163 -21.67 -7.37 -30.77
C ILE A 163 -22.47 -6.60 -31.81
N GLU A 164 -22.90 -7.26 -32.90
CA GLU A 164 -23.68 -6.64 -33.97
C GLU A 164 -25.04 -6.14 -33.47
N ASN A 165 -25.73 -6.91 -32.62
CA ASN A 165 -27.02 -6.52 -32.07
C ASN A 165 -26.91 -5.23 -31.24
N LEU A 166 -25.99 -5.16 -30.26
CA LEU A 166 -25.84 -3.97 -29.41
C LEU A 166 -25.30 -2.75 -30.17
N LEU A 167 -24.48 -2.94 -31.21
CA LEU A 167 -23.97 -1.83 -32.03
C LEU A 167 -25.02 -1.24 -32.99
N ASN A 168 -26.15 -1.93 -33.20
CA ASN A 168 -27.28 -1.46 -34.01
C ASN A 168 -28.53 -1.15 -33.17
N ASP A 169 -28.55 -1.43 -31.86
CA ASP A 169 -29.67 -1.12 -30.96
C ASP A 169 -29.65 0.36 -30.53
N THR A 170 -30.36 1.19 -31.28
CA THR A 170 -30.54 2.62 -30.97
C THR A 170 -31.36 2.86 -29.70
N GLU A 171 -32.27 1.96 -29.33
CA GLU A 171 -33.13 2.15 -28.15
C GLU A 171 -32.34 1.89 -26.85
N ASN A 172 -31.47 0.87 -26.83
CA ASN A 172 -30.47 0.65 -25.80
C ASN A 172 -29.52 1.87 -25.66
N TYR A 173 -28.99 2.36 -26.78
CA TYR A 173 -28.10 3.53 -26.77
C TYR A 173 -28.79 4.78 -26.18
N GLU A 174 -30.02 5.09 -26.60
CA GLU A 174 -30.78 6.23 -26.06
C GLU A 174 -31.05 6.11 -24.56
N LYS A 175 -31.43 4.92 -24.07
CA LYS A 175 -31.59 4.65 -22.62
C LYS A 175 -30.28 4.89 -21.86
N LEU A 176 -29.16 4.40 -22.39
CA LEU A 176 -27.85 4.57 -21.78
C LEU A 176 -27.37 6.02 -21.78
N GLN A 177 -27.70 6.82 -22.80
CA GLN A 177 -27.42 8.25 -22.82
C GLN A 177 -28.25 9.02 -21.79
N GLN A 178 -29.53 8.66 -21.57
CA GLN A 178 -30.35 9.23 -20.48
C GLN A 178 -29.77 8.89 -19.09
N ILE A 179 -29.31 7.66 -18.90
CA ILE A 179 -28.64 7.21 -17.67
C ILE A 179 -27.31 7.95 -17.46
N SER A 180 -26.50 8.08 -18.52
CA SER A 180 -25.25 8.84 -18.51
C SER A 180 -25.47 10.29 -18.08
N GLN A 181 -26.44 10.99 -18.68
CA GLN A 181 -26.77 12.37 -18.31
C GLN A 181 -27.20 12.48 -16.84
N ARG A 182 -28.08 11.59 -16.38
CA ARG A 182 -28.55 11.55 -14.98
C ARG A 182 -27.38 11.34 -14.02
N ILE A 183 -26.48 10.40 -14.32
CA ILE A 183 -25.32 10.07 -13.50
C ILE A 183 -24.30 11.22 -13.50
N GLN A 184 -23.97 11.80 -14.67
CA GLN A 184 -23.06 12.95 -14.78
C GLN A 184 -23.59 14.21 -14.09
N SER A 185 -24.91 14.35 -13.94
CA SER A 185 -25.55 15.45 -13.21
C SER A 185 -25.53 15.29 -11.68
N ASP A 186 -25.16 14.12 -11.16
CA ASP A 186 -25.14 13.85 -9.72
C ASP A 186 -23.89 14.43 -9.04
N ASN A 187 -24.10 15.49 -8.26
CA ASN A 187 -23.10 16.12 -7.42
C ASN A 187 -22.96 15.46 -6.03
N SER A 188 -23.39 14.22 -5.82
CA SER A 188 -23.20 13.49 -4.55
C SER A 188 -21.74 13.42 -4.10
N ILE A 189 -20.77 13.29 -5.04
CA ILE A 189 -19.33 13.37 -4.76
C ILE A 189 -18.93 14.74 -4.17
N ALA A 190 -19.62 15.83 -4.51
CA ALA A 190 -19.35 17.16 -3.93
C ALA A 190 -19.83 17.27 -2.47
N LYS A 191 -20.76 16.41 -2.05
CA LYS A 191 -21.10 16.19 -0.62
C LYS A 191 -20.09 15.29 0.08
N LEU A 192 -19.09 14.80 -0.65
CA LEU A 192 -17.93 14.04 -0.17
C LEU A 192 -17.41 14.57 1.18
N PRO A 193 -16.89 15.82 1.22
CA PRO A 193 -16.37 16.42 2.45
C PRO A 193 -17.42 16.74 3.53
N GLU A 194 -18.72 16.76 3.20
CA GLU A 194 -19.80 16.92 4.19
C GLU A 194 -20.09 15.60 4.94
N ILE A 195 -19.67 14.47 4.37
CA ILE A 195 -20.02 13.11 4.80
C ILE A 195 -18.83 12.43 5.52
N ILE A 196 -17.57 12.73 5.15
CA ILE A 196 -16.38 12.33 5.94
C ILE A 196 -16.26 13.54 6.90
N GLY A 197 -16.90 13.43 8.07
CA GLY A 197 -16.75 14.37 9.18
C GLY A 197 -15.53 14.06 10.07
N ASP A 198 -14.99 12.84 9.97
CA ASP A 198 -13.97 12.31 10.88
C ASP A 198 -12.52 12.57 10.40
N PHE A 199 -12.31 13.64 9.62
CA PHE A 199 -10.98 14.19 9.29
C PHE A 199 -10.10 14.48 10.52
N ALA A 200 -10.75 14.62 11.69
CA ALA A 200 -10.18 14.44 13.03
C ALA A 200 -8.90 13.59 13.07
N LEU A 201 -8.97 12.33 12.62
CA LEU A 201 -7.83 11.44 12.70
C LEU A 201 -6.70 11.89 11.77
N ILE A 202 -7.02 12.19 10.51
CA ILE A 202 -6.10 12.62 9.44
C ILE A 202 -5.36 13.93 9.81
N ILE A 203 -6.01 14.80 10.59
CA ILE A 203 -5.42 16.04 11.12
C ILE A 203 -4.41 15.73 12.24
N ILE A 204 -4.73 14.87 13.22
CA ILE A 204 -3.72 14.39 14.20
C ILE A 204 -2.54 13.81 13.44
N ILE A 205 -2.82 12.79 12.63
CA ILE A 205 -1.91 12.08 11.74
C ILE A 205 -0.91 13.01 11.05
N SER A 206 -1.40 14.07 10.39
CA SER A 206 -0.56 14.98 9.61
C SER A 206 0.21 15.94 10.51
N PHE A 207 -0.43 16.50 11.54
CA PHE A 207 0.20 17.43 12.48
C PHE A 207 1.26 16.77 13.37
N VAL A 208 1.10 15.47 13.64
CA VAL A 208 1.93 14.72 14.58
C VAL A 208 3.15 14.11 13.88
N VAL A 209 2.99 13.53 12.69
CA VAL A 209 4.14 13.02 11.90
C VAL A 209 5.04 14.16 11.40
N THR A 210 4.54 15.40 11.33
CA THR A 210 5.31 16.56 10.85
C THR A 210 6.23 17.21 11.90
N TYR A 211 6.17 16.82 13.18
CA TYR A 211 6.90 17.55 14.25
C TYR A 211 8.30 17.03 14.58
N ASP A 212 9.13 17.98 15.03
CA ASP A 212 10.59 18.06 15.06
C ASP A 212 11.48 16.78 15.14
N SER A 213 12.43 16.68 14.21
CA SER A 213 13.49 15.65 14.15
C SER A 213 14.73 15.96 15.00
N ASN A 214 14.71 17.00 15.87
CA ASN A 214 15.84 17.39 16.71
C ASN A 214 15.71 17.00 18.19
N VAL A 215 14.62 16.33 18.62
CA VAL A 215 14.42 15.92 20.02
C VAL A 215 15.21 14.65 20.39
N TRP A 216 15.68 13.88 19.39
CA TRP A 216 16.35 12.60 19.58
C TRP A 216 17.68 12.70 20.35
N GLN A 217 17.66 12.45 21.67
CA GLN A 217 18.88 12.27 22.46
C GLN A 217 19.61 11.00 22.01
N ARG A 218 20.63 11.19 21.18
CA ARG A 218 21.50 10.11 20.69
C ARG A 218 22.27 9.52 21.89
N GLY A 219 22.11 8.22 22.14
CA GLY A 219 22.78 7.55 23.25
C GLY A 219 24.30 7.74 23.22
N ILE A 220 24.89 8.09 24.36
CA ILE A 220 26.33 8.37 24.50
C ILE A 220 27.12 7.14 24.04
N THR A 221 28.16 7.36 23.24
CA THR A 221 29.07 6.30 22.80
C THR A 221 30.03 5.95 23.94
N PRO A 222 30.18 4.66 24.32
CA PRO A 222 31.11 4.25 25.36
C PRO A 222 32.56 4.64 25.05
N ALA A 223 33.35 4.95 26.08
CA ALA A 223 34.76 5.31 25.92
C ALA A 223 35.62 4.12 25.45
N ASP A 224 35.20 2.88 25.72
CA ASP A 224 35.84 1.62 25.33
C ASP A 224 35.32 1.05 23.99
N ILE A 225 34.58 1.84 23.21
CA ILE A 225 33.92 1.34 22.00
C ILE A 225 34.91 0.80 20.97
N ASN A 226 36.13 1.37 20.90
CA ASN A 226 37.13 0.96 19.92
C ASN A 226 37.68 -0.43 20.25
N GLU A 227 38.07 -0.65 21.50
CA GLU A 227 38.53 -1.92 22.04
C GLU A 227 37.42 -2.98 22.01
N LYS A 228 36.17 -2.57 22.27
CA LYS A 228 34.99 -3.44 22.21
C LYS A 228 34.69 -3.91 20.78
N CYS A 229 34.67 -3.01 19.81
CA CYS A 229 34.44 -3.34 18.41
C CYS A 229 35.60 -4.16 17.81
N LEU A 230 36.85 -3.79 18.10
CA LEU A 230 38.03 -4.58 17.72
C LEU A 230 37.96 -6.01 18.24
N ARG A 231 37.67 -6.19 19.55
CA ARG A 231 37.54 -7.51 20.16
C ARG A 231 36.41 -8.33 19.52
N LEU A 232 35.24 -7.74 19.29
CA LEU A 232 34.14 -8.42 18.60
C LEU A 232 34.53 -8.84 17.17
N CYS A 233 35.25 -8.01 16.42
CA CYS A 233 35.75 -8.40 15.11
C CYS A 233 36.78 -9.54 15.21
N ALA A 234 37.72 -9.49 16.16
CA ALA A 234 38.72 -10.54 16.36
C ALA A 234 38.08 -11.89 16.75
N ASP A 235 37.13 -11.88 17.70
CA ASP A 235 36.46 -13.06 18.23
C ASP A 235 35.57 -13.78 17.19
N TYR A 236 34.91 -13.03 16.29
CA TYR A 236 33.90 -13.59 15.36
C TYR A 236 34.31 -13.61 13.88
N LEU A 237 35.20 -12.73 13.42
CA LEU A 237 35.65 -12.68 12.02
C LEU A 237 37.00 -13.40 11.81
N GLY A 238 37.82 -13.50 12.86
CA GLY A 238 39.12 -14.15 12.80
C GLY A 238 40.09 -13.46 11.82
N GLY A 239 40.87 -14.26 11.08
CA GLY A 239 41.73 -13.79 10.00
C GLY A 239 42.71 -12.69 10.42
N VAL A 240 42.72 -11.58 9.69
CA VAL A 240 43.49 -10.37 9.98
C VAL A 240 43.15 -9.75 11.33
N TRP A 241 41.87 -9.76 11.73
CA TRP A 241 41.37 -9.04 12.91
C TRP A 241 41.99 -9.51 14.23
N LEU A 242 42.48 -10.77 14.28
CA LEU A 242 43.22 -11.34 15.40
C LEU A 242 44.59 -10.68 15.68
N LYS A 243 45.07 -9.79 14.81
CA LYS A 243 46.41 -9.18 14.86
C LYS A 243 46.40 -7.65 14.97
N LEU A 244 45.22 -7.04 14.94
CA LEU A 244 45.06 -5.59 14.86
C LEU A 244 45.01 -4.92 16.24
N THR A 245 45.34 -3.64 16.25
CA THR A 245 45.17 -2.72 17.37
C THR A 245 44.03 -1.73 17.08
N THR A 246 43.72 -0.86 18.03
CA THR A 246 42.73 0.22 17.83
C THR A 246 43.17 1.26 16.81
N ASP A 247 44.47 1.37 16.54
CA ASP A 247 45.03 2.36 15.62
C ASP A 247 44.91 1.89 14.14
N ASP A 248 44.72 0.58 13.93
CA ASP A 248 44.59 -0.06 12.61
C ASP A 248 43.16 0.02 12.01
N ILE A 249 42.19 0.56 12.77
CA ILE A 249 40.76 0.51 12.41
C ILE A 249 40.05 1.86 12.51
N ASP A 250 39.16 2.11 11.54
CA ASP A 250 38.19 3.20 11.56
C ASP A 250 36.90 2.73 12.26
N ILE A 251 36.43 3.47 13.26
CA ILE A 251 35.12 3.26 13.90
C ILE A 251 34.29 4.54 13.84
N LYS A 252 33.03 4.42 13.38
CA LYS A 252 32.14 5.56 13.09
C LYS A 252 30.70 5.20 13.50
N ILE A 253 30.01 6.11 14.19
CA ILE A 253 28.59 5.91 14.55
C ILE A 253 27.75 6.01 13.27
N ILE A 254 26.97 4.98 12.96
CA ILE A 254 25.98 4.97 11.87
C ILE A 254 24.64 5.50 12.40
N SER A 255 24.20 4.99 13.56
CA SER A 255 23.01 5.49 14.26
C SER A 255 23.09 5.20 15.76
N GLY A 256 22.31 5.95 16.54
CA GLY A 256 22.09 5.70 17.97
C GLY A 256 20.61 5.82 18.27
N GLY A 257 19.83 4.83 17.81
CA GLY A 257 18.40 4.74 18.07
C GLY A 257 18.10 4.23 19.48
N PHE A 258 16.85 4.39 19.93
CA PHE A 258 16.42 4.05 21.30
C PHE A 258 16.68 2.60 21.72
N THR A 259 16.57 1.66 20.78
CA THR A 259 16.74 0.22 21.04
C THR A 259 18.12 -0.29 20.68
N ASN A 260 18.87 0.41 19.81
CA ASN A 260 20.06 -0.11 19.14
C ASN A 260 21.05 1.01 18.78
N GLN A 261 22.34 0.80 19.07
CA GLN A 261 23.43 1.59 18.48
C GLN A 261 24.09 0.81 17.33
N LEU A 262 24.27 1.47 16.19
CA LEU A 262 24.95 0.93 15.02
C LEU A 262 26.31 1.61 14.84
N TYR A 263 27.37 0.80 14.78
CA TYR A 263 28.73 1.24 14.53
C TYR A 263 29.27 0.63 13.23
N TYR A 264 29.83 1.46 12.36
CA TYR A 264 30.78 1.00 11.35
C TYR A 264 32.08 0.63 12.06
N CYS A 265 32.65 -0.51 11.72
CA CYS A 265 34.00 -0.89 12.08
C CYS A 265 34.69 -1.46 10.82
N GLY A 266 35.85 -0.93 10.45
CA GLY A 266 36.58 -1.38 9.26
C GLY A 266 38.06 -1.05 9.35
N LEU A 267 38.87 -1.80 8.61
CA LEU A 267 40.32 -1.53 8.49
C LEU A 267 40.54 -0.08 7.99
N ASN A 268 41.55 0.62 8.51
CA ASN A 268 41.94 1.93 7.99
C ASN A 268 42.65 1.80 6.61
N GLU A 269 42.91 2.90 5.88
CA GLU A 269 43.48 2.80 4.53
C GLU A 269 44.87 2.14 4.47
N ASP A 270 45.75 2.40 5.45
CA ASP A 270 47.12 1.90 5.44
C ASP A 270 47.19 0.44 5.89
N THR A 271 46.29 0.02 6.78
CA THR A 271 46.04 -1.39 7.09
C THR A 271 45.52 -2.13 5.85
N ARG A 272 44.52 -1.59 5.13
CA ARG A 272 44.01 -2.19 3.87
C ARG A 272 45.09 -2.33 2.78
N ARG A 273 46.09 -1.46 2.76
CA ARG A 273 47.23 -1.50 1.81
C ARG A 273 48.32 -2.50 2.21
N SER A 274 48.41 -2.87 3.49
CA SER A 274 49.52 -3.66 4.04
C SER A 274 49.15 -5.10 4.38
N VAL A 275 47.88 -5.40 4.65
CA VAL A 275 47.40 -6.77 4.91
C VAL A 275 46.95 -7.45 3.61
N GLY A 276 47.24 -8.75 3.49
CA GLY A 276 46.80 -9.54 2.34
C GLY A 276 45.29 -9.77 2.33
N VAL A 277 44.71 -9.96 1.14
CA VAL A 277 43.29 -10.26 0.98
C VAL A 277 43.02 -11.72 1.39
N GLY A 278 42.37 -11.91 2.54
CA GLY A 278 41.68 -13.15 2.90
C GLY A 278 40.18 -13.07 2.57
N ASP A 279 39.43 -14.10 2.96
CA ASP A 279 37.98 -14.19 2.74
C ASP A 279 37.16 -13.41 3.81
N GLU A 280 37.80 -12.93 4.88
CA GLU A 280 37.15 -12.17 5.95
C GLU A 280 36.78 -10.74 5.52
N PRO A 281 35.65 -10.18 6.02
CA PRO A 281 35.23 -8.83 5.65
C PRO A 281 36.16 -7.77 6.24
N GLN A 282 36.57 -6.80 5.41
CA GLN A 282 37.39 -5.65 5.82
C GLN A 282 36.59 -4.49 6.43
N GLU A 283 35.26 -4.54 6.35
CA GLU A 283 34.34 -3.58 6.98
C GLU A 283 32.99 -4.23 7.31
N VAL A 284 32.48 -3.92 8.50
CA VAL A 284 31.27 -4.52 9.09
C VAL A 284 30.42 -3.47 9.82
N THR A 285 29.13 -3.79 9.98
CA THR A 285 28.22 -3.09 10.89
C THR A 285 28.14 -3.88 12.19
N ILE A 286 28.46 -3.27 13.33
CA ILE A 286 28.23 -3.84 14.65
C ILE A 286 26.97 -3.18 15.22
N LYS A 287 25.90 -3.96 15.39
CA LYS A 287 24.66 -3.57 16.05
C LYS A 287 24.75 -3.98 17.51
N LEU A 288 24.78 -3.02 18.44
CA LEU A 288 24.71 -3.26 19.88
C LEU A 288 23.28 -3.02 20.37
N TYR A 289 22.69 -4.02 21.03
CA TYR A 289 21.36 -3.92 21.61
C TYR A 289 21.38 -3.07 22.90
N GLN A 290 20.32 -2.27 23.08
CA GLN A 290 19.95 -1.65 24.34
C GLN A 290 18.64 -2.28 24.83
N ASN A 291 18.10 -1.82 25.97
CA ASN A 291 16.79 -2.27 26.44
C ASN A 291 15.71 -2.00 25.36
N LYS A 292 14.78 -2.94 25.13
CA LYS A 292 13.66 -2.69 24.21
C LYS A 292 12.81 -1.54 24.74
N TYR A 293 12.74 -0.46 23.95
CA TYR A 293 11.95 0.74 24.23
C TYR A 293 10.47 0.44 24.49
N PHE A 294 9.98 -0.67 23.96
CA PHE A 294 8.61 -1.15 24.07
C PHE A 294 8.45 -2.42 24.93
N ASN A 295 9.33 -2.68 25.90
CA ASN A 295 9.16 -3.80 26.84
C ASN A 295 7.96 -3.58 27.80
N ASN A 296 6.76 -3.83 27.27
CA ASN A 296 5.49 -3.92 28.00
C ASN A 296 5.07 -5.36 28.32
N SER A 297 5.83 -6.35 27.83
CA SER A 297 5.52 -7.78 27.95
C SER A 297 6.11 -8.41 29.22
N GLY A 298 7.22 -7.88 29.73
CA GLY A 298 8.06 -8.57 30.72
C GLY A 298 8.76 -9.80 30.14
N ASP A 299 8.78 -9.95 28.81
CA ASP A 299 9.16 -11.16 28.05
C ASP A 299 10.39 -10.89 27.15
N GLU A 300 11.20 -9.88 27.49
CA GLU A 300 12.28 -9.33 26.65
C GLU A 300 13.34 -10.36 26.25
N GLU A 301 13.58 -11.39 27.07
CA GLU A 301 14.48 -12.50 26.71
C GLU A 301 13.95 -13.30 25.51
N ASN A 302 12.65 -13.61 25.47
CA ASN A 302 12.03 -14.30 24.33
C ASN A 302 11.87 -13.39 23.12
N GLU A 303 11.68 -12.09 23.32
CA GLU A 303 11.68 -11.11 22.23
C GLU A 303 13.07 -10.97 21.59
N ARG A 304 14.14 -10.85 22.39
CA ARG A 304 15.53 -10.79 21.89
C ARG A 304 15.98 -12.11 21.25
N LEU A 305 15.51 -13.26 21.75
CA LEU A 305 15.68 -14.54 21.07
C LEU A 305 14.95 -14.57 19.72
N SER A 306 13.75 -14.01 19.64
CA SER A 306 12.99 -13.89 18.39
C SER A 306 13.72 -12.99 17.38
N ASP A 307 14.19 -11.81 17.80
CA ASP A 307 15.01 -10.90 16.97
C ASP A 307 16.22 -11.64 16.35
N THR A 308 16.90 -12.45 17.16
CA THR A 308 18.09 -13.23 16.77
C THR A 308 17.76 -14.31 15.73
N ILE A 309 16.66 -15.05 15.94
CA ILE A 309 16.18 -16.08 15.00
C ILE A 309 15.78 -15.44 13.65
N ILE A 310 15.09 -14.30 13.69
CA ILE A 310 14.69 -13.54 12.49
C ILE A 310 15.92 -13.03 11.73
N ALA A 311 16.91 -12.46 12.44
CA ALA A 311 18.14 -11.96 11.84
C ALA A 311 18.93 -13.06 11.11
N GLN A 312 19.03 -14.26 11.70
CA GLN A 312 19.69 -15.40 11.05
C GLN A 312 18.92 -15.87 9.80
N ILE A 313 17.61 -16.11 9.91
CA ILE A 313 16.79 -16.60 8.79
C ILE A 313 16.73 -15.60 7.63
N THR A 314 16.64 -14.30 7.91
CA THR A 314 16.62 -13.25 6.87
C THR A 314 17.98 -13.07 6.21
N SER A 315 19.09 -13.25 6.94
CA SER A 315 20.45 -13.32 6.36
C SER A 315 20.61 -14.51 5.41
N ASP A 316 20.24 -15.72 5.87
CA ASP A 316 20.45 -16.96 5.12
C ASP A 316 19.57 -17.05 3.86
N ARG A 317 18.39 -16.41 3.88
CA ARG A 317 17.52 -16.25 2.68
C ARG A 317 17.78 -14.96 1.89
N HIS A 318 18.78 -14.16 2.28
CA HIS A 318 19.22 -12.92 1.62
C HIS A 318 18.15 -11.82 1.53
N LEU A 319 17.25 -11.78 2.52
CA LEU A 319 16.21 -10.75 2.69
C LEU A 319 16.61 -9.68 3.72
N GLY A 320 17.63 -9.94 4.53
CA GLY A 320 18.21 -9.02 5.50
C GLY A 320 19.72 -8.82 5.31
N PRO A 321 20.35 -7.96 6.13
CA PRO A 321 21.80 -7.82 6.16
C PRO A 321 22.48 -9.17 6.45
N LYS A 322 23.48 -9.56 5.65
CA LYS A 322 24.26 -10.78 5.93
C LYS A 322 24.87 -10.71 7.33
N ILE A 323 24.58 -11.69 8.17
CA ILE A 323 25.20 -11.84 9.50
C ILE A 323 26.59 -12.47 9.38
N TYR A 324 27.53 -11.99 10.19
CA TYR A 324 28.86 -12.58 10.40
C TYR A 324 29.07 -13.11 11.82
N GLY A 325 28.32 -12.59 12.82
CA GLY A 325 28.39 -13.07 14.20
C GLY A 325 27.20 -12.62 15.03
N LEU A 326 26.80 -13.44 16.01
CA LEU A 326 25.69 -13.19 16.94
C LEU A 326 26.22 -13.33 18.37
N PHE A 327 25.86 -12.38 19.25
CA PHE A 327 26.30 -12.38 20.65
C PHE A 327 25.22 -11.81 21.57
N GLN A 328 25.30 -12.09 22.87
CA GLN A 328 24.24 -11.77 23.85
C GLN A 328 23.78 -10.29 23.89
N SER A 329 24.63 -9.37 23.43
CA SER A 329 24.36 -7.92 23.39
C SER A 329 24.40 -7.31 21.99
N GLY A 330 24.30 -8.11 20.93
CA GLY A 330 24.33 -7.58 19.56
C GLY A 330 24.66 -8.58 18.46
N GLN A 331 24.93 -8.03 17.27
CA GLN A 331 25.27 -8.79 16.06
C GLN A 331 26.26 -8.03 15.18
N ILE A 332 27.12 -8.77 14.49
CA ILE A 332 28.03 -8.27 13.44
C ILE A 332 27.41 -8.62 12.09
N MET A 333 27.33 -7.64 11.19
CA MET A 333 26.67 -7.74 9.89
C MET A 333 27.56 -7.18 8.77
N LYS A 334 27.25 -7.51 7.51
CA LYS A 334 27.78 -6.80 6.34
C LYS A 334 27.52 -5.29 6.47
N TYR A 335 28.56 -4.49 6.23
CA TYR A 335 28.40 -3.06 5.99
C TYR A 335 27.92 -2.85 4.55
N TYR A 336 26.92 -1.99 4.38
CA TYR A 336 26.38 -1.64 3.07
C TYR A 336 26.63 -0.16 2.81
N ARG A 337 27.33 0.13 1.70
CA ARG A 337 27.46 1.49 1.15
C ARG A 337 26.15 1.78 0.42
N GLN A 338 25.34 2.66 1.02
CA GLN A 338 23.91 2.72 0.75
C GLN A 338 23.35 4.13 0.89
N LYS A 339 22.30 4.43 0.13
CA LYS A 339 21.35 5.50 0.44
C LYS A 339 20.05 4.88 0.93
N LYS A 340 19.37 5.55 1.86
CA LYS A 340 17.99 5.17 2.22
C LYS A 340 17.08 5.40 1.00
N TRP A 341 16.02 4.60 0.90
CA TRP A 341 14.97 4.79 -0.10
C TRP A 341 14.46 6.25 -0.07
N SER A 342 14.47 6.90 -1.24
CA SER A 342 13.90 8.24 -1.43
C SER A 342 12.60 8.17 -2.22
N TYR A 343 11.77 9.21 -2.15
CA TYR A 343 10.52 9.26 -2.91
C TYR A 343 10.76 9.19 -4.43
N ASP A 344 11.95 9.59 -4.90
CA ASP A 344 12.34 9.51 -6.30
C ASP A 344 12.59 8.05 -6.77
N ASP A 345 12.93 7.12 -5.87
CA ASP A 345 13.15 5.71 -6.21
C ASP A 345 11.86 5.01 -6.70
N LYS A 346 10.68 5.57 -6.43
CA LYS A 346 9.38 5.04 -6.89
C LYS A 346 9.28 4.96 -8.42
N ASP A 347 10.02 5.81 -9.16
CA ASP A 347 9.98 5.87 -10.62
C ASP A 347 10.97 4.87 -11.24
N ASN A 348 11.85 4.28 -10.43
CA ASN A 348 12.80 3.26 -10.86
C ASN A 348 12.13 1.88 -10.82
N VAL A 349 11.69 1.43 -12.00
CA VAL A 349 10.99 0.15 -12.21
C VAL A 349 11.78 -1.05 -11.67
N GLU A 350 13.12 -1.06 -11.76
CA GLU A 350 13.94 -2.15 -11.23
C GLU A 350 13.93 -2.18 -9.69
N LEU A 351 14.03 -1.01 -9.05
CA LEU A 351 13.94 -0.91 -7.60
C LEU A 351 12.54 -1.26 -7.08
N VAL A 352 11.47 -0.84 -7.75
CA VAL A 352 10.09 -1.20 -7.38
C VAL A 352 9.83 -2.71 -7.55
N ASP A 353 10.25 -3.30 -8.67
CA ASP A 353 10.13 -4.74 -8.90
C ASP A 353 10.95 -5.55 -7.88
N LYS A 354 12.16 -5.08 -7.51
CA LYS A 354 12.98 -5.70 -6.47
C LYS A 354 12.40 -5.57 -5.06
N LEU A 355 11.84 -4.41 -4.70
CA LEU A 355 11.17 -4.21 -3.41
C LEU A 355 9.94 -5.11 -3.29
N ALA A 356 9.12 -5.20 -4.34
CA ALA A 356 7.96 -6.07 -4.38
C ALA A 356 8.33 -7.56 -4.24
N LYS A 357 9.44 -8.00 -4.84
CA LYS A 357 10.00 -9.35 -4.68
C LYS A 357 10.44 -9.63 -3.24
N ILE A 358 11.13 -8.68 -2.61
CA ILE A 358 11.57 -8.81 -1.22
C ILE A 358 10.36 -8.87 -0.28
N LEU A 359 9.35 -8.01 -0.46
CA LEU A 359 8.08 -8.07 0.28
C LEU A 359 7.36 -9.41 0.10
N ALA A 360 7.26 -9.93 -1.13
CA ALA A 360 6.67 -11.24 -1.38
C ALA A 360 7.44 -12.36 -0.65
N ALA A 361 8.78 -12.32 -0.68
CA ALA A 361 9.61 -13.29 0.01
C ALA A 361 9.53 -13.19 1.54
N ILE A 362 9.44 -11.98 2.11
CA ILE A 362 9.20 -11.73 3.55
C ILE A 362 7.86 -12.34 3.96
N HIS A 363 6.80 -12.06 3.20
CA HIS A 363 5.46 -12.59 3.48
C HIS A 363 5.37 -14.13 3.34
N CYS A 364 6.32 -14.76 2.64
CA CYS A 364 6.46 -16.22 2.55
C CYS A 364 7.41 -16.83 3.60
N LEU A 365 7.86 -16.09 4.61
CA LEU A 365 8.75 -16.62 5.64
C LEU A 365 8.01 -17.43 6.71
N GLU A 366 8.24 -18.74 6.71
CA GLU A 366 8.02 -19.57 7.90
C GLU A 366 9.13 -19.31 8.93
N VAL A 367 8.76 -18.66 10.05
CA VAL A 367 9.65 -18.31 11.17
C VAL A 367 9.09 -18.91 12.47
N PRO A 368 9.87 -19.64 13.28
CA PRO A 368 9.38 -20.36 14.47
C PRO A 368 9.24 -19.43 15.69
N ILE A 369 8.41 -18.38 15.55
CA ILE A 369 8.17 -17.34 16.58
C ILE A 369 6.70 -17.26 17.01
N LYS A 370 6.46 -16.54 18.11
CA LYS A 370 5.14 -16.28 18.70
C LYS A 370 4.21 -15.57 17.71
N ARG A 371 3.07 -16.19 17.38
CA ARG A 371 2.06 -15.56 16.51
C ARG A 371 1.38 -14.38 17.22
N ASN A 372 1.25 -13.23 16.56
CA ASN A 372 0.79 -12.01 17.21
C ASN A 372 0.04 -11.02 16.28
N PRO A 373 -1.03 -11.43 15.56
CA PRO A 373 -1.70 -10.56 14.58
C PRO A 373 -2.35 -9.30 15.19
N LYS A 374 -2.69 -9.31 16.49
CA LYS A 374 -3.16 -8.13 17.23
C LYS A 374 -2.01 -7.31 17.88
N TRP A 375 -0.75 -7.51 17.47
CA TRP A 375 0.41 -6.73 17.93
C TRP A 375 0.14 -5.21 17.83
N ILE A 376 -0.26 -4.76 16.64
CA ILE A 376 -0.47 -3.35 16.33
C ILE A 376 -1.53 -2.68 17.21
N PHE A 377 -2.69 -3.33 17.38
CA PHE A 377 -3.80 -2.78 18.15
C PHE A 377 -3.50 -2.70 19.65
N ARG A 378 -2.75 -3.67 20.21
CA ARG A 378 -2.26 -3.57 21.60
C ARG A 378 -1.31 -2.40 21.82
N TYR A 379 -0.53 -2.01 20.81
CA TYR A 379 0.31 -0.81 20.88
C TYR A 379 -0.51 0.47 20.79
N CYS A 380 -1.52 0.52 19.91
CA CYS A 380 -2.50 1.62 19.91
C CYS A 380 -3.17 1.79 21.28
N ASP A 381 -3.68 0.71 21.87
CA ASP A 381 -4.27 0.70 23.23
C ASP A 381 -3.27 1.19 24.29
N HIS A 382 -2.03 0.69 24.26
CA HIS A 382 -0.98 1.10 25.20
C HIS A 382 -0.68 2.60 25.10
N PHE A 383 -0.43 3.12 23.90
CA PHE A 383 -0.11 4.53 23.71
C PHE A 383 -1.30 5.45 24.00
N TYR A 384 -2.52 5.05 23.65
CA TYR A 384 -3.73 5.79 23.99
C TYR A 384 -3.88 5.94 25.52
N ASN A 385 -3.72 4.85 26.27
CA ASN A 385 -3.79 4.90 27.73
C ASN A 385 -2.60 5.69 28.31
N LEU A 386 -1.38 5.51 27.79
CA LEU A 386 -0.19 6.26 28.23
C LEU A 386 -0.34 7.78 28.01
N ALA A 387 -0.93 8.19 26.88
CA ALA A 387 -1.22 9.60 26.59
C ALA A 387 -2.32 10.16 27.51
N LYS A 388 -3.39 9.39 27.73
CA LYS A 388 -4.51 9.74 28.62
C LYS A 388 -4.10 9.83 30.10
N ASP A 389 -3.18 8.99 30.56
CA ASP A 389 -2.69 9.00 31.93
C ASP A 389 -1.65 10.12 32.17
N ARG A 390 -0.99 10.61 31.10
CA ARG A 390 -0.06 11.75 31.13
C ARG A 390 -0.75 13.11 30.94
N PHE A 391 -1.86 13.17 30.18
CA PHE A 391 -2.46 14.43 29.72
C PHE A 391 -4.00 14.42 29.76
N ASP A 392 -4.61 15.55 30.12
CA ASP A 392 -5.98 15.83 29.68
C ASP A 392 -5.97 16.14 28.18
N LEU A 393 -6.19 15.08 27.40
CA LEU A 393 -6.23 15.13 25.94
C LEU A 393 -7.28 16.13 25.43
N ASN A 394 -8.42 16.31 26.10
CA ASN A 394 -9.46 17.23 25.63
C ASN A 394 -9.04 18.69 25.85
N SER A 395 -8.44 19.01 27.00
CA SER A 395 -7.85 20.32 27.25
C SER A 395 -6.72 20.63 26.27
N MET A 396 -5.87 19.63 25.97
CA MET A 396 -4.82 19.75 24.96
C MET A 396 -5.37 20.00 23.55
N PHE A 397 -6.40 19.26 23.11
CA PHE A 397 -7.01 19.49 21.79
C PHE A 397 -7.64 20.89 21.70
N ASN A 398 -8.29 21.36 22.76
CA ASN A 398 -8.83 22.72 22.83
C ASN A 398 -7.72 23.79 22.76
N GLU A 399 -6.54 23.58 23.38
CA GLU A 399 -5.41 24.52 23.28
C GLU A 399 -4.91 24.73 21.84
N TYR A 400 -5.09 23.73 20.97
CA TYR A 400 -4.75 23.78 19.54
C TYR A 400 -5.96 24.04 18.61
N ASN A 401 -7.10 24.47 19.15
CA ASN A 401 -8.39 24.69 18.44
C ASN A 401 -9.00 23.42 17.78
N LEU A 402 -8.59 22.24 18.21
CA LEU A 402 -9.07 20.95 17.69
C LEU A 402 -10.30 20.46 18.45
N GLU A 403 -11.31 21.32 18.68
CA GLU A 403 -12.47 21.02 19.54
C GLU A 403 -13.37 19.85 19.05
N THR A 404 -13.19 19.42 17.80
CA THR A 404 -13.79 18.21 17.23
C THR A 404 -13.13 16.93 17.75
N LEU A 405 -11.85 16.98 18.13
CA LEU A 405 -11.11 15.89 18.76
C LEU A 405 -11.45 15.79 20.25
N LYS A 406 -11.86 14.60 20.66
CA LYS A 406 -12.16 14.25 22.05
C LYS A 406 -11.63 12.86 22.32
N ALA A 407 -11.12 12.63 23.54
CA ALA A 407 -10.47 11.36 23.88
C ALA A 407 -11.37 10.14 23.59
N HIS A 408 -12.68 10.26 23.86
CA HIS A 408 -13.65 9.21 23.59
C HIS A 408 -13.92 8.95 22.10
N VAL A 409 -13.71 9.93 21.22
CA VAL A 409 -13.81 9.74 19.76
C VAL A 409 -12.60 8.93 19.28
N ILE A 410 -11.39 9.31 19.69
CA ILE A 410 -10.15 8.59 19.35
C ILE A 410 -10.23 7.12 19.79
N TYR A 411 -10.73 6.88 21.01
CA TYR A 411 -10.95 5.51 21.52
C TYR A 411 -12.00 4.73 20.70
N ARG A 412 -13.11 5.38 20.30
CA ARG A 412 -14.14 4.78 19.45
C ARG A 412 -13.60 4.40 18.07
N GLU A 413 -12.81 5.28 17.44
CA GLU A 413 -12.20 5.00 16.12
C GLU A 413 -11.18 3.87 16.21
N MET A 414 -10.36 3.84 17.27
CA MET A 414 -9.41 2.76 17.52
C MET A 414 -10.11 1.40 17.69
N GLN A 415 -11.18 1.35 18.49
CA GLN A 415 -11.99 0.14 18.63
C GLN A 415 -12.70 -0.25 17.32
N TRP A 416 -13.14 0.71 16.52
CA TRP A 416 -13.78 0.43 15.24
C TRP A 416 -12.78 -0.14 14.22
N ILE A 417 -11.60 0.47 14.05
CA ILE A 417 -10.63 -0.02 13.06
C ILE A 417 -10.03 -1.39 13.46
N GLU A 418 -9.95 -1.70 14.75
CA GLU A 418 -9.61 -3.06 15.20
C GLU A 418 -10.69 -4.08 14.77
N ARG A 419 -11.98 -3.79 14.97
CA ARG A 419 -13.05 -4.71 14.52
C ARG A 419 -13.08 -4.83 13.00
N LEU A 420 -12.95 -3.71 12.27
CA LEU A 420 -12.84 -3.71 10.81
C LEU A 420 -11.79 -4.74 10.34
N VAL A 421 -10.60 -4.72 10.94
CA VAL A 421 -9.45 -5.53 10.52
C VAL A 421 -9.50 -6.97 11.07
N THR A 422 -10.07 -7.17 12.25
CA THR A 422 -9.95 -8.44 12.99
C THR A 422 -11.24 -9.26 13.08
N GLU A 423 -12.38 -8.68 12.70
CA GLU A 423 -13.72 -9.30 12.78
C GLU A 423 -14.53 -9.11 11.47
N GLU A 424 -14.40 -7.97 10.79
CA GLU A 424 -15.23 -7.60 9.62
C GLU A 424 -14.53 -7.76 8.26
N SER A 425 -13.23 -8.10 8.23
CA SER A 425 -12.42 -8.27 7.00
C SER A 425 -11.62 -9.57 7.01
N ASP A 426 -11.24 -10.04 5.82
CA ASP A 426 -10.56 -11.31 5.56
C ASP A 426 -9.03 -11.17 5.33
N PHE A 427 -8.43 -10.04 5.74
CA PHE A 427 -7.03 -9.71 5.48
C PHE A 427 -6.03 -10.80 5.92
N ASP A 428 -4.97 -10.95 5.12
CA ASP A 428 -4.10 -12.13 5.18
C ASP A 428 -3.00 -12.01 6.23
N ILE A 429 -2.73 -13.11 6.93
CA ILE A 429 -1.80 -13.15 8.07
C ILE A 429 -0.56 -13.96 7.68
N THR A 430 0.56 -13.25 7.54
CA THR A 430 1.86 -13.74 7.07
C THR A 430 2.93 -13.50 8.13
N PHE A 431 4.20 -13.79 7.85
CA PHE A 431 5.27 -13.06 8.51
C PHE A 431 5.34 -11.64 7.92
N ALA A 432 5.41 -10.61 8.76
CA ALA A 432 5.48 -9.21 8.36
C ALA A 432 6.63 -8.52 9.09
N HIS A 433 7.29 -7.57 8.43
CA HIS A 433 8.38 -6.78 8.98
C HIS A 433 7.90 -5.86 10.12
N ASN A 434 6.71 -5.30 9.98
CA ASN A 434 6.05 -4.29 10.80
C ASN A 434 6.79 -2.94 10.92
N ASP A 435 7.78 -2.67 10.04
CA ASP A 435 8.40 -1.33 9.90
C ASP A 435 9.05 -1.18 8.51
N MET A 436 8.25 -1.33 7.45
CA MET A 436 8.67 -1.08 6.06
C MET A 436 8.76 0.42 5.74
N SER A 437 9.27 1.22 6.67
CA SER A 437 9.52 2.65 6.47
C SER A 437 10.70 2.89 5.53
N ALA A 438 10.72 4.05 4.85
CA ALA A 438 11.83 4.45 3.98
C ALA A 438 13.20 4.48 4.72
N SER A 439 13.16 4.59 6.06
CA SER A 439 14.31 4.48 6.96
C SER A 439 15.05 3.13 6.89
N ASN A 440 14.32 2.06 6.57
CA ASN A 440 14.70 0.66 6.76
C ASN A 440 14.90 -0.08 5.42
N ILE A 441 14.71 0.63 4.30
CA ILE A 441 14.94 0.14 2.94
C ILE A 441 16.25 0.79 2.45
N MET A 442 17.33 0.00 2.39
CA MET A 442 18.65 0.45 1.92
C MET A 442 18.78 0.19 0.42
N VAL A 443 19.01 1.24 -0.36
CA VAL A 443 19.33 1.17 -1.80
C VAL A 443 20.85 1.17 -1.96
N THR A 444 21.38 0.20 -2.70
CA THR A 444 22.82 -0.11 -2.79
C THR A 444 23.25 -0.36 -4.23
N GLU A 445 24.48 0.02 -4.58
CA GLU A 445 25.01 -0.17 -5.95
C GLU A 445 25.22 -1.66 -6.31
N THR A 446 25.56 -2.50 -5.32
CA THR A 446 25.90 -3.92 -5.52
C THR A 446 24.73 -4.87 -5.30
N ASP A 447 23.94 -4.64 -4.25
CA ASP A 447 22.88 -5.55 -3.81
C ASP A 447 21.49 -5.04 -4.22
N GLY A 448 21.39 -3.85 -4.83
CA GLY A 448 20.15 -3.21 -5.29
C GLY A 448 19.30 -2.69 -4.12
N ILE A 449 18.58 -3.57 -3.44
CA ILE A 449 17.77 -3.27 -2.25
C ILE A 449 18.07 -4.29 -1.16
N VAL A 450 18.24 -3.82 0.07
CA VAL A 450 18.34 -4.62 1.29
C VAL A 450 17.42 -4.01 2.34
N VAL A 451 16.47 -4.80 2.83
CA VAL A 451 15.56 -4.42 3.93
C VAL A 451 16.23 -4.76 5.26
N CYS A 452 16.10 -3.91 6.29
CA CYS A 452 16.77 -4.09 7.57
C CYS A 452 15.95 -3.62 8.78
N ASP A 453 16.39 -4.05 9.96
CA ASP A 453 15.81 -3.75 11.27
C ASP A 453 14.43 -4.38 11.58
N TYR A 454 14.38 -5.70 11.37
CA TYR A 454 13.26 -6.61 11.70
C TYR A 454 12.92 -6.73 13.23
N GLU A 455 13.16 -5.71 14.05
CA GLU A 455 12.93 -5.74 15.52
C GLU A 455 11.44 -5.79 15.94
N TYR A 456 10.55 -5.43 15.02
CA TYR A 456 9.09 -5.47 15.20
C TYR A 456 8.41 -6.65 14.49
N SER A 457 9.19 -7.47 13.79
CA SER A 457 8.64 -8.44 12.85
C SER A 457 7.99 -9.64 13.56
N CYS A 458 6.77 -9.98 13.15
CA CYS A 458 6.03 -11.09 13.74
C CYS A 458 5.05 -11.71 12.73
N ILE A 459 4.40 -12.81 13.12
CA ILE A 459 3.27 -13.32 12.34
C ILE A 459 2.06 -12.40 12.57
N GLY A 460 1.70 -11.63 11.54
CA GLY A 460 0.71 -10.56 11.57
C GLY A 460 0.22 -10.20 10.15
N TYR A 461 -0.49 -9.07 10.01
CA TYR A 461 -1.12 -8.72 8.74
C TYR A 461 -0.13 -8.14 7.73
N ARG A 462 0.02 -8.77 6.55
CA ARG A 462 0.87 -8.27 5.45
C ARG A 462 0.51 -6.85 5.01
N GLY A 463 -0.77 -6.49 5.12
CA GLY A 463 -1.26 -5.15 4.85
C GLY A 463 -0.52 -4.07 5.65
N TYR A 464 -0.07 -4.36 6.87
CA TYR A 464 0.63 -3.40 7.72
C TYR A 464 2.03 -3.02 7.20
N ASP A 465 2.70 -3.92 6.47
CA ASP A 465 3.96 -3.61 5.79
C ASP A 465 3.72 -2.65 4.62
N PHE A 466 2.74 -2.92 3.76
CA PHE A 466 2.38 -1.95 2.71
C PHE A 466 1.84 -0.63 3.29
N GLY A 467 1.03 -0.69 4.34
CA GLY A 467 0.48 0.48 5.01
C GLY A 467 1.56 1.38 5.58
N THR A 468 2.58 0.77 6.20
CA THR A 468 3.76 1.47 6.70
C THR A 468 4.67 1.96 5.58
N PHE A 469 4.74 1.30 4.42
CA PHE A 469 5.47 1.83 3.25
C PHE A 469 4.76 3.05 2.64
N PHE A 470 3.47 2.93 2.29
CA PHE A 470 2.71 4.01 1.64
C PHE A 470 2.41 5.20 2.56
N LEU A 471 2.52 5.04 3.89
CA LEU A 471 2.62 6.14 4.85
C LEU A 471 3.74 7.15 4.52
N TRP A 472 4.88 6.71 3.98
CA TRP A 472 5.98 7.60 3.60
C TRP A 472 5.87 8.11 2.16
N TRP A 473 4.81 7.77 1.43
CA TRP A 473 4.62 8.25 0.06
C TRP A 473 4.56 9.79 0.00
N GLY A 474 5.19 10.37 -1.02
CA GLY A 474 5.39 11.82 -1.16
C GLY A 474 6.48 12.43 -0.28
N ARG A 475 7.07 11.68 0.66
CA ARG A 475 8.00 12.19 1.69
C ARG A 475 9.33 11.43 1.68
N ASN A 476 10.44 12.15 1.73
CA ASN A 476 11.73 11.60 2.14
C ASN A 476 11.81 11.48 3.68
N ALA A 477 12.74 10.68 4.20
CA ALA A 477 12.84 10.39 5.64
C ALA A 477 13.19 11.62 6.51
N ASP A 478 13.70 12.68 5.91
CA ASP A 478 13.98 14.00 6.49
C ASP A 478 12.87 15.05 6.23
N GLU A 479 12.02 14.84 5.21
CA GLU A 479 10.90 15.72 4.82
C GLU A 479 9.62 15.52 5.66
N LEU A 480 9.73 15.10 6.92
CA LEU A 480 8.58 14.83 7.81
C LEU A 480 7.51 15.93 7.79
N ARG A 481 7.94 17.20 7.72
CA ARG A 481 7.10 18.42 7.71
C ARG A 481 6.20 18.60 6.48
N LYS A 482 6.35 17.79 5.45
CA LYS A 482 5.55 17.84 4.22
C LYS A 482 4.19 17.16 4.46
N PRO A 483 3.06 17.77 4.07
CA PRO A 483 1.77 17.07 4.07
C PRO A 483 1.85 15.79 3.25
N HIS A 484 1.26 14.71 3.75
CA HIS A 484 1.20 13.45 3.00
C HIS A 484 0.21 13.58 1.84
N VAL A 485 0.54 12.92 0.73
CA VAL A 485 -0.38 12.68 -0.37
C VAL A 485 -0.44 11.18 -0.58
N PHE A 486 -1.55 10.56 -0.17
CA PHE A 486 -1.78 9.14 -0.41
C PHE A 486 -1.86 8.91 -1.93
N PRO A 487 -1.14 7.92 -2.48
CA PRO A 487 -1.11 7.68 -3.92
C PRO A 487 -2.47 7.28 -4.48
N ASP A 488 -2.70 7.62 -5.74
CA ASP A 488 -3.79 7.02 -6.51
C ASP A 488 -3.50 5.55 -6.84
N ASP A 489 -4.54 4.81 -7.24
CA ASP A 489 -4.40 3.40 -7.59
C ASP A 489 -3.35 3.17 -8.72
N PRO A 490 -3.31 3.97 -9.81
CA PRO A 490 -2.23 3.89 -10.81
C PRO A 490 -0.82 3.96 -10.23
N SER A 491 -0.56 4.80 -9.23
CA SER A 491 0.74 4.94 -8.56
C SER A 491 1.09 3.74 -7.67
N ILE A 492 0.09 3.06 -7.09
CA ILE A 492 0.29 1.85 -6.25
C ILE A 492 0.50 0.59 -7.11
N ARG A 493 -0.14 0.53 -8.29
CA ARG A 493 -0.22 -0.68 -9.12
C ARG A 493 1.12 -1.31 -9.51
N PRO A 494 2.20 -0.59 -9.84
CA PRO A 494 3.49 -1.21 -10.19
C PRO A 494 4.04 -2.12 -9.08
N LEU A 495 3.94 -1.71 -7.82
CA LEU A 495 4.37 -2.50 -6.66
C LEU A 495 3.45 -3.72 -6.46
N VAL A 496 2.13 -3.53 -6.54
CA VAL A 496 1.13 -4.59 -6.35
C VAL A 496 1.20 -5.66 -7.44
N ASP A 497 1.31 -5.26 -8.71
CA ASP A 497 1.39 -6.19 -9.83
C ASP A 497 2.73 -6.95 -9.86
N ALA A 498 3.81 -6.35 -9.35
CA ALA A 498 5.07 -7.05 -9.12
C ALA A 498 4.99 -8.02 -7.92
N TYR A 499 4.35 -7.61 -6.83
CA TYR A 499 4.16 -8.43 -5.63
C TYR A 499 3.31 -9.68 -5.93
N ILE A 500 2.23 -9.53 -6.69
CA ILE A 500 1.39 -10.65 -7.17
C ILE A 500 2.22 -11.60 -8.05
N ARG A 501 2.96 -11.07 -9.04
CA ARG A 501 3.81 -11.88 -9.93
C ARG A 501 4.85 -12.71 -9.18
N GLU A 502 5.48 -12.18 -8.14
CA GLU A 502 6.45 -12.96 -7.36
C GLU A 502 5.77 -13.91 -6.36
N SER A 503 4.68 -13.48 -5.71
CA SER A 503 3.92 -14.34 -4.80
C SER A 503 3.37 -15.60 -5.48
N ILE A 504 2.97 -15.49 -6.76
CA ILE A 504 2.59 -16.63 -7.62
C ILE A 504 3.77 -17.59 -7.88
N LYS A 505 5.01 -17.09 -8.01
CA LYS A 505 6.20 -17.97 -8.20
C LYS A 505 6.57 -18.68 -6.91
N LEU A 506 6.47 -17.98 -5.77
CA LEU A 506 6.85 -18.50 -4.45
C LEU A 506 5.84 -19.53 -3.92
N ASN A 507 4.54 -19.32 -4.16
CA ASN A 507 3.46 -20.15 -3.62
C ASN A 507 2.74 -21.02 -4.66
N GLY A 508 3.06 -20.86 -5.95
CA GLY A 508 2.36 -21.48 -7.06
C GLY A 508 1.05 -20.77 -7.46
N ILE A 509 0.54 -21.08 -8.66
CA ILE A 509 -0.61 -20.41 -9.29
C ILE A 509 -1.91 -20.49 -8.47
N GLN A 510 -2.04 -21.45 -7.55
CA GLN A 510 -3.21 -21.55 -6.66
C GLN A 510 -3.30 -20.35 -5.70
N TRP A 511 -2.18 -19.69 -5.36
CA TRP A 511 -2.18 -18.48 -4.53
C TRP A 511 -3.01 -17.35 -5.17
N SER A 512 -2.97 -17.19 -6.49
CA SER A 512 -3.80 -16.18 -7.19
C SER A 512 -5.27 -16.58 -7.38
N THR A 513 -5.68 -17.79 -6.98
CA THR A 513 -7.11 -18.19 -7.02
C THR A 513 -7.88 -17.74 -5.78
N ASP A 514 -7.19 -17.32 -4.72
CA ASP A 514 -7.78 -16.75 -3.52
C ASP A 514 -8.22 -15.28 -3.80
N PRO A 515 -9.51 -14.92 -3.63
CA PRO A 515 -9.98 -13.56 -3.86
C PRO A 515 -9.23 -12.49 -3.05
N ARG A 516 -8.66 -12.84 -1.89
CA ARG A 516 -7.86 -11.94 -1.04
C ARG A 516 -6.56 -11.49 -1.70
N ASN A 517 -6.11 -12.23 -2.72
CA ASN A 517 -4.88 -11.96 -3.47
C ASN A 517 -5.13 -11.22 -4.79
N SER A 518 -6.39 -10.83 -5.06
CA SER A 518 -6.71 -9.97 -6.20
C SER A 518 -6.11 -8.56 -6.03
N VAL A 519 -5.81 -7.90 -7.16
CA VAL A 519 -5.36 -6.50 -7.20
C VAL A 519 -6.28 -5.57 -6.39
N GLN A 520 -7.60 -5.75 -6.50
CA GLN A 520 -8.57 -4.88 -5.80
C GLN A 520 -8.57 -5.12 -4.29
N SER A 521 -8.35 -6.37 -3.87
CA SER A 521 -8.24 -6.77 -2.46
C SER A 521 -6.97 -6.22 -1.83
N LEU A 522 -5.83 -6.31 -2.53
CA LEU A 522 -4.58 -5.68 -2.10
C LEU A 522 -4.68 -4.15 -2.06
N LEU A 523 -5.32 -3.49 -3.04
CA LEU A 523 -5.57 -2.04 -2.99
C LEU A 523 -6.48 -1.63 -1.82
N ARG A 524 -7.46 -2.46 -1.44
CA ARG A 524 -8.28 -2.26 -0.21
C ARG A 524 -7.43 -2.43 1.05
N GLU A 525 -6.66 -3.51 1.11
CA GLU A 525 -5.77 -3.85 2.23
C GLU A 525 -4.76 -2.72 2.49
N ILE A 526 -4.08 -2.23 1.46
CA ILE A 526 -3.13 -1.10 1.52
C ILE A 526 -3.79 0.14 2.12
N LYS A 527 -4.98 0.52 1.63
CA LYS A 527 -5.70 1.72 2.11
C LYS A 527 -6.10 1.60 3.57
N VAL A 528 -6.66 0.46 3.97
CA VAL A 528 -7.06 0.21 5.37
C VAL A 528 -5.84 0.20 6.30
N PHE A 529 -4.77 -0.51 5.94
CA PHE A 529 -3.60 -0.60 6.80
C PHE A 529 -2.74 0.67 6.82
N THR A 530 -2.79 1.51 5.78
CA THR A 530 -2.19 2.86 5.89
C THR A 530 -2.89 3.67 6.99
N LEU A 531 -4.23 3.55 7.14
CA LEU A 531 -4.96 4.16 8.26
C LEU A 531 -4.58 3.54 9.62
N VAL A 532 -4.30 2.23 9.68
CA VAL A 532 -3.81 1.55 10.90
C VAL A 532 -2.41 2.04 11.30
N SER A 533 -1.44 2.04 10.36
CA SER A 533 -0.10 2.59 10.59
C SER A 533 -0.18 4.04 11.05
N TYR A 534 -1.05 4.82 10.41
CA TYR A 534 -1.30 6.19 10.79
C TYR A 534 -1.83 6.37 12.22
N LEU A 535 -2.83 5.59 12.62
CA LEU A 535 -3.36 5.58 13.99
C LEU A 535 -2.26 5.23 15.01
N PHE A 536 -1.44 4.22 14.70
CA PHE A 536 -0.33 3.80 15.54
C PHE A 536 0.69 4.92 15.76
N TYR A 537 1.21 5.54 14.70
CA TYR A 537 2.17 6.64 14.85
C TYR A 537 1.53 7.85 15.55
N ALA A 538 0.28 8.21 15.21
CA ALA A 538 -0.45 9.29 15.87
C ALA A 538 -0.54 9.07 17.40
N LEU A 539 -0.95 7.87 17.84
CA LEU A 539 -1.04 7.52 19.26
C LEU A 539 0.33 7.42 19.93
N TYR A 540 1.30 6.76 19.28
CA TYR A 540 2.69 6.66 19.74
C TYR A 540 3.23 8.04 20.13
N TYR A 541 3.22 8.98 19.19
CA TYR A 541 3.72 10.34 19.40
C TYR A 541 2.88 11.11 20.43
N LEU A 542 1.54 11.01 20.41
CA LEU A 542 0.64 11.61 21.41
C LEU A 542 0.99 11.22 22.87
N SER A 543 1.70 10.10 23.08
CA SER A 543 2.09 9.66 24.42
C SER A 543 3.35 10.33 24.98
N PHE A 544 4.14 11.06 24.19
CA PHE A 544 5.46 11.59 24.61
C PHE A 544 5.37 12.87 25.48
N ASN A 545 6.25 12.98 26.48
CA ASN A 545 6.31 14.14 27.39
C ASN A 545 6.92 15.41 26.76
N GLU A 546 7.86 15.27 25.82
CA GLU A 546 8.74 16.37 25.39
C GLU A 546 8.05 17.42 24.50
N TRP A 547 6.82 17.14 24.07
CA TRP A 547 5.94 18.04 23.33
C TRP A 547 5.67 19.37 24.09
N LYS A 548 5.73 19.37 25.42
CA LYS A 548 5.53 20.58 26.24
C LYS A 548 6.80 21.41 26.46
N SER A 549 7.99 20.81 26.35
CA SER A 549 9.26 21.47 26.70
C SER A 549 10.00 22.07 25.51
N ASN A 550 9.79 21.53 24.29
CA ASN A 550 10.54 21.89 23.09
C ASN A 550 9.75 22.73 22.07
N LEU A 551 8.70 23.44 22.49
CA LEU A 551 7.96 24.39 21.66
C LEU A 551 8.53 25.82 21.79
N PRO A 552 9.33 26.32 20.83
CA PRO A 552 9.73 27.73 20.81
C PRO A 552 8.50 28.63 20.60
N PHE A 553 8.41 29.68 21.43
CA PHE A 553 7.18 30.44 21.70
C PHE A 553 6.56 31.15 20.46
N ASP A 554 7.36 31.45 19.43
CA ASP A 554 6.94 32.21 18.24
C ASP A 554 6.02 31.43 17.27
N LYS A 555 5.96 30.10 17.33
CA LYS A 555 5.23 29.30 16.33
C LYS A 555 3.70 29.40 16.38
N LYS A 556 3.11 30.08 17.37
CA LYS A 556 1.66 30.41 17.39
C LYS A 556 1.20 31.25 16.19
N ILE A 557 2.11 31.86 15.44
CA ILE A 557 1.80 32.58 14.19
C ILE A 557 1.83 31.64 12.95
N SER A 558 2.71 30.63 12.90
CA SER A 558 2.84 29.72 11.74
C SER A 558 1.56 28.89 11.53
N MET A 559 1.09 28.24 12.60
CA MET A 559 -0.16 27.46 12.57
C MET A 559 -1.33 28.30 12.07
N LYS A 560 -1.37 29.58 12.46
CA LYS A 560 -2.46 30.50 12.10
C LYS A 560 -2.53 30.79 10.59
N ASN A 561 -1.39 30.79 9.91
CA ASN A 561 -1.33 30.97 8.45
C ASN A 561 -1.66 29.66 7.72
N GLU A 562 -1.10 28.53 8.17
CA GLU A 562 -1.37 27.20 7.60
C GLU A 562 -2.86 26.82 7.71
N PHE A 563 -3.52 27.16 8.82
CA PHE A 563 -4.97 27.01 8.96
C PHE A 563 -5.75 27.88 7.97
N SER A 564 -5.35 29.14 7.73
CA SER A 564 -6.05 29.98 6.75
C SER A 564 -5.77 29.61 5.29
N GLU A 565 -4.66 28.95 4.97
CA GLU A 565 -4.47 28.31 3.65
C GLU A 565 -5.39 27.08 3.49
N LEU A 566 -5.58 26.28 4.57
CA LEU A 566 -6.57 25.20 4.58
C LEU A 566 -8.02 25.71 4.48
N GLU A 567 -8.40 26.80 5.17
CA GLU A 567 -9.71 27.43 5.01
C GLU A 567 -9.96 27.90 3.57
N ASN A 568 -8.91 28.38 2.88
CA ASN A 568 -8.97 28.78 1.47
C ASN A 568 -9.12 27.59 0.49
N THR A 569 -9.00 26.33 0.93
CA THR A 569 -9.40 25.16 0.12
C THR A 569 -10.93 24.99 -0.01
N GLY A 570 -11.71 25.81 0.70
CA GLY A 570 -13.17 25.86 0.62
C GLY A 570 -13.91 25.09 1.72
N LEU A 571 -13.18 24.40 2.61
CA LEU A 571 -13.73 23.59 3.70
C LEU A 571 -14.22 24.44 4.89
N LYS A 572 -15.33 25.16 4.70
CA LYS A 572 -16.02 25.86 5.80
C LYS A 572 -17.01 24.94 6.53
N THR A 573 -16.59 24.43 7.68
CA THR A 573 -17.46 23.67 8.60
C THR A 573 -18.43 24.60 9.33
N ASP A 574 -19.71 24.60 8.95
CA ASP A 574 -20.76 25.23 9.76
C ASP A 574 -21.20 24.27 10.89
N ASN A 575 -21.56 24.84 12.04
CA ASN A 575 -21.39 24.22 13.35
C ASN A 575 -22.57 23.30 13.76
N LYS A 576 -23.17 22.58 12.79
CA LYS A 576 -24.46 21.86 12.93
C LYS A 576 -24.60 20.57 12.11
N CYS A 577 -23.67 19.63 12.24
CA CYS A 577 -24.00 18.22 12.03
C CYS A 577 -23.35 17.33 13.11
N ARG A 578 -24.18 16.52 13.76
CA ARG A 578 -23.78 15.24 14.36
C ARG A 578 -24.21 14.15 13.37
N ASP A 579 -23.69 12.94 13.56
CA ASP A 579 -24.09 11.71 12.85
C ASP A 579 -23.44 11.48 11.46
N VAL A 580 -22.11 11.26 11.49
CA VAL A 580 -21.36 10.13 10.87
C VAL A 580 -21.84 9.54 9.54
N ASN A 581 -20.95 9.37 8.53
CA ASN A 581 -20.88 8.16 7.67
C ASN A 581 -19.73 8.14 6.63
N TYR A 582 -18.48 7.85 7.02
CA TYR A 582 -17.35 7.81 6.05
C TYR A 582 -16.90 6.43 5.57
N LEU A 583 -17.58 5.35 5.96
CA LEU A 583 -17.00 3.99 5.94
C LEU A 583 -17.81 2.96 5.12
N HIS A 584 -18.79 3.42 4.34
CA HIS A 584 -19.66 2.60 3.46
C HIS A 584 -18.98 2.06 2.19
N VAL A 585 -17.67 1.79 2.26
CA VAL A 585 -16.88 1.12 1.21
C VAL A 585 -16.33 -0.23 1.72
N LEU A 586 -16.64 -0.61 2.97
CA LEU A 586 -15.97 -1.71 3.67
C LEU A 586 -16.92 -2.78 4.28
N ASP A 587 -18.24 -2.56 4.29
CA ASP A 587 -19.24 -3.49 4.82
C ASP A 587 -19.50 -4.68 3.86
N PRO A 588 -19.27 -5.94 4.26
CA PRO A 588 -19.59 -7.13 3.45
C PRO A 588 -21.06 -7.58 3.54
N GLN A 589 -21.91 -6.98 4.38
CA GLN A 589 -23.23 -7.51 4.78
C GLN A 589 -24.46 -6.70 4.33
N MET A 590 -24.43 -6.06 3.15
CA MET A 590 -25.64 -5.52 2.53
C MET A 590 -26.26 -6.44 1.46
N ASN A 591 -26.87 -7.53 1.92
CA ASN A 591 -27.86 -8.31 1.15
C ASN A 591 -29.24 -7.63 1.19
N CYS A 592 -29.54 -6.74 0.25
CA CYS A 592 -30.91 -6.28 -0.09
C CYS A 592 -31.00 -5.62 -1.48
#